data_AF-I4G2I0-F1
#
_entry.id   AF-I4G2I0-F1
#
_cell.length_a   1.000
_cell.length_b   1.000
_cell.length_c   1.000
_cell.angle_alpha   90.00
_cell.angle_beta   90.00
_cell.angle_gamma   90.00
#
_symmetry.space_group_name_H-M   'P 1'
#
loop_
_entity.id
_entity.type
_entity.pdbx_description
1 polymer ?
#
loop_
_entity_poly.entity_id
_entity_poly.type
_entity_poly.pdbx_seq_one_letter_code
_entity_poly.pdbx_strand_id
1 'polypeptide(L)'
;MIEDMTRQPHDQFAKQYLEELLSPLGRVEVSKEVADETRQVDVFFSPHPNTGGNAQSLGLLGQMVTTSTLLEPFRNAPNRTEIRNCILKLFSIFAELQRKGKREKTELNEDDLPKLGTCVKIRCQLGG
;
A
#
# COMPACT_ATOMS: atom_id res chain seq x y z
N MET A 1 25.21 16.64 0.74
CA MET A 1 23.81 16.23 0.52
C MET A 1 23.78 15.51 -0.81
N ILE A 2 23.97 14.20 -0.80
CA ILE A 2 23.77 13.36 -1.99
C ILE A 2 22.44 12.66 -1.70
N GLU A 3 21.36 13.17 -2.27
CA GLU A 3 20.11 12.41 -2.32
C GLU A 3 20.40 11.13 -3.12
N ASP A 4 20.07 10.00 -2.49
CA ASP A 4 20.36 8.66 -2.96
C ASP A 4 19.58 8.36 -4.25
N MET A 5 20.18 8.70 -5.40
CA MET A 5 19.63 8.41 -6.73
C MET A 5 19.44 6.90 -6.99
N THR A 6 19.91 6.00 -6.11
CA THR A 6 19.67 4.55 -6.24
C THR A 6 18.40 4.08 -5.52
N ARG A 7 17.85 4.90 -4.60
CA ARG A 7 16.53 4.66 -4.02
C ARG A 7 15.41 4.85 -5.04
N GLN A 8 15.50 5.89 -5.88
CA GLN A 8 14.41 6.26 -6.79
C GLN A 8 14.07 5.19 -7.85
N PRO A 9 15.02 4.54 -8.55
CA PRO A 9 14.68 3.58 -9.61
C PRO A 9 14.06 2.29 -9.07
N HIS A 10 14.53 1.81 -7.91
CA HIS A 10 14.03 0.57 -7.33
C HIS A 10 12.66 0.77 -6.67
N ASP A 11 12.48 1.90 -5.98
CA ASP A 11 11.20 2.32 -5.43
C ASP A 11 10.15 2.50 -6.55
N GLN A 12 10.51 3.23 -7.61
CA GLN A 12 9.65 3.42 -8.78
C GLN A 12 9.30 2.09 -9.47
N PHE A 13 10.29 1.20 -9.63
CA PHE A 13 10.03 -0.12 -10.20
C PHE A 13 9.07 -0.94 -9.34
N ALA A 14 9.26 -0.94 -8.00
CA ALA A 14 8.38 -1.70 -7.11
C ALA A 14 6.95 -1.19 -7.14
N LYS A 15 6.78 0.14 -7.20
CA LYS A 15 5.47 0.80 -7.35
C LYS A 15 4.78 0.40 -8.65
N GLN A 16 5.46 0.52 -9.79
CA GLN A 16 4.94 0.13 -11.10
C GLN A 16 4.64 -1.36 -11.19
N TYR A 17 5.50 -2.21 -10.61
CA TYR A 17 5.28 -3.65 -10.58
C TYR A 17 4.02 -4.01 -9.77
N LEU A 18 3.82 -3.40 -8.60
CA LEU A 18 2.61 -3.60 -7.80
C LEU A 18 1.37 -3.04 -8.50
N GLU A 19 1.49 -1.90 -9.18
CA GLU A 19 0.40 -1.33 -9.99
C GLU A 19 -0.07 -2.30 -11.07
N GLU A 20 0.84 -2.79 -11.91
CA GLU A 20 0.52 -3.76 -12.97
C GLU A 20 -0.05 -5.06 -12.39
N LEU A 21 0.55 -5.57 -11.30
CA LEU A 21 0.16 -6.84 -10.70
C LEU A 21 -1.24 -6.78 -10.05
N LEU A 22 -1.61 -5.63 -9.48
CA LEU A 22 -2.84 -5.47 -8.69
C LEU A 22 -3.98 -4.82 -9.49
N SER A 23 -3.71 -4.12 -10.59
CA SER A 23 -4.73 -3.49 -11.45
C SER A 23 -5.86 -4.45 -11.89
N PRO A 24 -5.61 -5.75 -12.17
CA PRO A 24 -6.68 -6.70 -12.46
C PRO A 24 -7.61 -7.00 -11.27
N LEU A 25 -7.18 -6.72 -10.03
CA LEU A 25 -7.90 -7.05 -8.80
C LEU A 25 -8.63 -5.83 -8.19
N GLY A 26 -8.25 -4.62 -8.58
CA GLY A 26 -8.72 -3.41 -7.91
C GLY A 26 -8.14 -2.13 -8.51
N ARG A 27 -8.55 -1.00 -7.95
CA ARG A 27 -7.94 0.29 -8.23
C ARG A 27 -6.63 0.41 -7.45
N VAL A 28 -5.59 0.87 -8.14
CA VAL A 28 -4.29 1.17 -7.55
C VAL A 28 -4.05 2.69 -7.63
N GLU A 29 -3.56 3.28 -6.55
CA GLU A 29 -3.11 4.67 -6.49
C GLU A 29 -1.64 4.68 -6.02
N VAL A 30 -0.72 4.98 -6.94
CA VAL A 30 0.72 5.06 -6.65
C VAL A 30 1.07 6.44 -6.10
N SER A 31 1.94 6.49 -5.09
CA SER A 31 2.42 7.74 -4.49
C SER A 31 1.29 8.66 -4.01
N LYS A 32 0.26 8.06 -3.39
CA LYS A 32 -0.92 8.77 -2.90
C LYS A 32 -0.53 9.76 -1.80
N GLU A 33 -0.84 11.04 -2.04
CA GLU A 33 -0.66 12.09 -1.04
C GLU A 33 -1.59 11.88 0.15
N VAL A 34 -1.07 12.19 1.34
CA VAL A 34 -1.83 12.19 2.59
C VAL A 34 -1.96 13.65 3.03
N ALA A 35 -3.19 14.14 3.11
CA ALA A 35 -3.54 15.56 3.22
C ALA A 35 -2.97 16.29 4.46
N ASP A 36 -2.56 15.54 5.49
CA ASP A 36 -2.04 16.07 6.77
C ASP A 36 -0.56 15.75 7.01
N GLU A 37 0.11 15.14 6.04
CA GLU A 37 1.53 14.80 6.12
C GLU A 37 2.27 15.24 4.85
N THR A 38 3.55 15.59 4.97
CA THR A 38 4.44 15.72 3.81
C THR A 38 4.85 14.34 3.26
N ARG A 39 4.01 13.32 3.45
CA ARG A 39 4.33 11.92 3.20
C ARG A 39 3.32 11.34 2.20
N GLN A 40 3.82 10.45 1.36
CA GLN A 40 3.03 9.70 0.41
C GLN A 40 2.96 8.24 0.83
N VAL A 41 1.82 7.60 0.59
CA VAL A 41 1.71 6.14 0.60
C VAL A 41 2.24 5.65 -0.74
N ASP A 42 3.14 4.67 -0.71
CA ASP A 42 3.78 4.20 -1.94
C ASP A 42 2.78 3.57 -2.91
N VAL A 43 1.89 2.72 -2.39
CA VAL A 43 0.77 2.13 -3.14
C VAL A 43 -0.46 2.04 -2.23
N PHE A 44 -1.56 2.65 -2.64
CA PHE A 44 -2.88 2.46 -2.02
C PHE A 44 -3.76 1.62 -2.94
N PHE A 45 -4.22 0.47 -2.46
CA PHE A 45 -5.04 -0.46 -3.21
C PHE A 45 -6.48 -0.47 -2.71
N SER A 46 -7.45 -0.57 -3.62
CA SER A 46 -8.87 -0.75 -3.32
C SER A 46 -9.45 -1.88 -4.20
N PRO A 47 -9.87 -3.02 -3.62
CA PRO A 47 -10.33 -4.17 -4.40
C PRO A 47 -11.64 -3.87 -5.15
N HIS A 48 -11.80 -4.46 -6.33
CA HIS A 48 -13.12 -4.53 -6.97
C HIS A 48 -14.03 -5.53 -6.22
N PRO A 49 -15.35 -5.33 -6.22
CA PRO A 49 -16.28 -6.34 -5.72
C PRO A 49 -16.08 -7.66 -6.47
N ASN A 50 -16.06 -8.79 -5.74
CA ASN A 50 -16.01 -10.15 -6.28
C ASN A 50 -14.71 -10.59 -7.00
N THR A 51 -13.56 -9.93 -6.78
CA THR A 51 -12.26 -10.40 -7.30
C THR A 51 -11.65 -11.59 -6.57
N GLY A 52 -12.44 -12.19 -5.68
CA GLY A 52 -12.07 -13.28 -4.79
C GLY A 52 -11.34 -14.41 -5.49
N GLY A 53 -11.70 -14.80 -6.73
CA GLY A 53 -11.11 -15.92 -7.49
C GLY A 53 -9.78 -15.66 -8.22
N ASN A 54 -9.44 -14.38 -8.47
CA ASN A 54 -8.17 -14.03 -9.14
C ASN A 54 -7.06 -13.76 -8.11
N ALA A 55 -7.43 -13.36 -6.88
CA ALA A 55 -6.49 -13.06 -5.82
C ALA A 55 -5.71 -14.29 -5.31
N GLN A 56 -6.27 -15.51 -5.34
CA GLN A 56 -5.55 -16.71 -4.86
C GLN A 56 -4.25 -16.95 -5.61
N SER A 57 -4.20 -16.59 -6.90
CA SER A 57 -2.99 -16.76 -7.73
C SER A 57 -1.79 -15.96 -7.22
N LEU A 58 -2.03 -14.88 -6.44
CA LEU A 58 -0.98 -14.04 -5.84
C LEU A 58 -0.53 -14.52 -4.45
N GLY A 59 -1.03 -15.66 -3.97
CA GLY A 59 -0.67 -16.22 -2.67
C GLY A 59 -0.91 -15.23 -1.51
N LEU A 60 0.10 -15.03 -0.67
CA LEU A 60 0.01 -14.13 0.49
C LEU A 60 -0.34 -12.69 0.09
N LEU A 61 0.21 -12.18 -1.01
CA LEU A 61 -0.12 -10.84 -1.49
C LEU A 61 -1.61 -10.74 -1.81
N GLY A 62 -2.17 -11.76 -2.45
CA GLY A 62 -3.60 -11.86 -2.74
C GLY A 62 -4.48 -11.85 -1.48
N GLN A 63 -4.03 -12.51 -0.40
CA GLN A 63 -4.72 -12.50 0.88
C GLN A 63 -4.69 -11.12 1.55
N MET A 64 -3.58 -10.40 1.42
CA MET A 64 -3.41 -9.06 2.00
C MET A 64 -4.32 -8.02 1.35
N VAL A 65 -4.57 -8.15 0.04
CA VAL A 65 -5.34 -7.17 -0.75
C VAL A 65 -6.84 -7.51 -0.87
N THR A 66 -7.38 -8.29 0.07
CA THR A 66 -8.82 -8.61 0.10
C THR A 66 -9.70 -7.44 0.55
N THR A 67 -9.09 -6.46 1.23
CA THR A 67 -9.69 -5.17 1.61
C THR A 67 -8.80 -4.03 1.10
N SER A 68 -9.28 -2.80 1.19
CA SER A 68 -8.42 -1.63 0.94
C SER A 68 -7.13 -1.75 1.75
N THR A 69 -5.98 -1.50 1.12
CA THR A 69 -4.67 -1.80 1.73
C THR A 69 -3.61 -0.82 1.29
N LEU A 70 -2.79 -0.38 2.23
CA LEU A 70 -1.56 0.37 1.97
C LEU A 70 -0.42 -0.62 1.81
N LEU A 71 0.31 -0.54 0.70
CA LEU A 71 1.49 -1.37 0.43
C LEU A 71 2.73 -0.48 0.35
N GLU A 72 3.71 -0.81 1.19
CA GLU A 72 4.99 -0.12 1.27
C GLU A 72 6.09 -1.12 0.90
N PRO A 73 6.66 -1.02 -0.33
CA PRO A 73 7.72 -1.91 -0.77
C PRO A 73 9.06 -1.54 -0.14
N PHE A 74 9.73 -2.51 0.50
CA PHE A 74 11.07 -2.34 1.05
C PHE A 74 12.10 -3.22 0.36
N ARG A 75 13.27 -2.66 0.07
CA ARG A 75 14.41 -3.43 -0.48
C ARG A 75 14.98 -4.43 0.52
N ASN A 76 15.01 -4.05 1.79
CA ASN A 76 15.48 -4.87 2.91
C ASN A 76 14.36 -4.96 3.96
N ALA A 77 14.51 -5.83 4.95
CA ALA A 77 13.59 -5.81 6.08
C ALA A 77 13.56 -4.41 6.72
N PRO A 78 12.38 -3.78 6.88
CA PRO A 78 12.31 -2.45 7.43
C PRO A 78 12.71 -2.44 8.91
N ASN A 79 13.37 -1.36 9.32
CA ASN A 79 13.69 -1.11 10.71
C ASN A 79 12.46 -0.57 11.47
N ARG A 80 12.57 -0.46 12.80
CA ARG A 80 11.46 -0.04 13.66
C ARG A 80 10.94 1.36 13.31
N THR A 81 11.79 2.27 12.85
CA THR A 81 11.40 3.63 12.45
C THR A 81 10.61 3.59 11.15
N GLU A 82 11.04 2.79 10.17
CA GLU A 82 10.32 2.59 8.91
C GLU A 82 8.93 2.00 9.16
N ILE A 83 8.83 0.97 10.00
CA ILE A 83 7.54 0.38 10.39
C ILE A 83 6.62 1.42 11.07
N ARG A 84 7.15 2.20 12.02
CA ARG A 84 6.37 3.28 12.67
C ARG A 84 5.88 4.32 11.67
N ASN A 85 6.71 4.66 10.67
CA ASN A 85 6.30 5.58 9.62
C ASN A 85 5.15 5.01 8.77
N CYS A 86 5.18 3.72 8.44
CA CYS A 86 4.06 3.08 7.74
C CYS A 86 2.77 3.11 8.58
N ILE A 87 2.87 2.89 9.88
CA ILE A 87 1.71 2.96 10.80
C ILE A 87 1.17 4.40 10.89
N LEU A 88 2.04 5.40 10.93
CA LEU A 88 1.61 6.81 10.90
C LEU A 88 0.83 7.14 9.62
N LYS A 89 1.35 6.72 8.46
CA LYS A 89 0.64 6.88 7.17
C LYS A 89 -0.75 6.24 7.20
N LEU A 90 -0.86 5.04 7.79
CA LEU A 90 -2.16 4.34 7.96
C LEU A 90 -3.15 5.17 8.78
N PHE A 91 -2.73 5.66 9.95
CA PHE A 91 -3.62 6.46 10.81
C PHE A 91 -4.01 7.79 10.18
N SER A 92 -3.14 8.39 9.38
CA SER A 92 -3.45 9.61 8.65
C SER A 92 -4.53 9.37 7.57
N ILE A 93 -4.50 8.21 6.88
CA ILE A 93 -5.60 7.78 6.00
C ILE A 93 -6.89 7.53 6.80
N PHE A 94 -6.83 6.94 8.00
CA PHE A 94 -8.02 6.76 8.83
C PHE A 94 -8.66 8.10 9.20
N ALA A 95 -7.85 9.09 9.58
CA ALA A 95 -8.33 10.43 9.89
C ALA A 95 -8.97 11.10 8.66
N GLU A 96 -8.44 10.90 7.46
CA GLU A 96 -9.07 11.36 6.21
C GLU A 96 -10.42 10.71 5.95
N LEU A 97 -10.50 9.38 6.06
CA LEU A 97 -11.75 8.64 5.89
C LEU A 97 -12.79 9.12 6.90
N GLN A 98 -12.42 9.26 8.18
CA GLN A 98 -13.27 9.82 9.24
C GLN A 98 -13.79 11.22 8.91
N ARG A 99 -12.92 12.11 8.42
CA ARG A 99 -13.33 13.45 7.98
C ARG A 99 -14.29 13.38 6.79
N LYS A 100 -14.04 12.48 5.84
CA LYS A 100 -14.92 12.26 4.68
C LYS A 100 -16.29 11.74 5.09
N GLY A 101 -16.36 10.69 5.91
CA GLY A 101 -17.63 10.14 6.42
C GLY A 101 -18.46 11.17 7.17
N LYS A 102 -17.83 12.01 8.02
CA LYS A 102 -18.51 13.13 8.70
C LYS A 102 -19.12 14.14 7.73
N ARG A 103 -18.41 14.50 6.65
CA ARG A 103 -18.92 15.42 5.62
C ARG A 103 -20.07 14.81 4.82
N GLU A 104 -19.98 13.53 4.52
CA GLU A 104 -20.95 12.79 3.70
C GLU A 104 -22.13 12.24 4.53
N LYS A 105 -22.09 12.39 5.86
CA LYS A 105 -23.06 11.81 6.82
C LYS A 105 -23.18 10.29 6.72
N THR A 106 -22.06 9.64 6.43
CA THR A 106 -21.96 8.18 6.32
C THR A 106 -21.20 7.65 7.53
N GLU A 107 -21.72 6.59 8.15
CA GLU A 107 -21.00 5.86 9.19
C GLU A 107 -19.87 5.05 8.53
N LEU A 108 -18.68 5.11 9.14
CA LEU A 108 -17.54 4.28 8.72
C LEU A 108 -17.55 3.02 9.56
N ASN A 109 -17.64 1.88 8.90
CA ASN A 109 -17.46 0.60 9.56
C ASN A 109 -15.95 0.33 9.73
N GLU A 110 -15.56 -0.22 10.88
CA GLU A 110 -14.19 -0.69 11.15
C GLU A 110 -13.74 -1.73 10.12
N ASP A 111 -14.65 -2.56 9.63
CA ASP A 111 -14.36 -3.59 8.62
C ASP A 111 -13.97 -2.98 7.25
N ASP A 112 -14.37 -1.72 6.99
CA ASP A 112 -14.05 -1.00 5.75
C ASP A 112 -12.73 -0.22 5.84
N LEU A 113 -12.08 -0.19 7.02
CA LEU A 113 -10.82 0.51 7.20
C LEU A 113 -9.68 -0.17 6.42
N PRO A 114 -8.80 0.62 5.77
CA PRO A 114 -7.65 0.07 5.11
C PRO A 114 -6.73 -0.71 6.05
N LYS A 115 -6.10 -1.76 5.54
CA LYS A 115 -5.06 -2.50 6.25
C LYS A 115 -3.68 -2.02 5.84
N LEU A 116 -2.68 -2.28 6.68
CA LEU A 116 -1.27 -2.07 6.32
C LEU A 116 -0.63 -3.39 5.90
N GLY A 117 -0.12 -3.42 4.68
CA GLY A 117 0.71 -4.50 4.16
C GLY A 117 2.14 -4.02 3.93
N THR A 118 3.10 -4.70 4.54
CA THR A 118 4.51 -4.42 4.29
C THR A 118 5.05 -5.44 3.30
N CYS A 119 5.43 -5.00 2.09
CA CYS A 119 6.00 -5.87 1.08
C CYS A 119 7.53 -5.77 1.14
N VAL A 120 8.18 -6.75 1.75
CA VAL A 120 9.64 -6.85 1.61
C VAL A 120 9.92 -7.51 0.27
N LYS A 121 10.80 -6.92 -0.55
CA LYS A 121 11.33 -7.59 -1.74
C LYS A 121 12.01 -8.88 -1.27
N ILE A 122 11.30 -10.00 -1.39
CA ILE A 122 11.90 -11.31 -1.26
C ILE A 122 12.95 -11.34 -2.35
N ARG A 123 14.22 -11.45 -1.95
CA ARG A 123 15.33 -11.58 -2.88
C ARG A 123 14.97 -12.76 -3.78
N CYS A 124 14.61 -12.48 -5.03
CA CYS A 124 14.49 -13.54 -6.00
C CYS A 124 15.91 -14.08 -6.12
N GLN A 125 16.18 -15.24 -5.50
CA GLN A 125 17.31 -16.07 -5.88
C GLN A 125 16.97 -16.59 -7.28
N LEU A 126 17.06 -15.72 -8.28
CA LEU A 126 17.30 -16.19 -9.63
C LEU A 126 18.72 -16.75 -9.56
N GLY A 127 18.80 -18.08 -9.48
CA GLY A 127 20.06 -18.81 -9.42
C GLY A 127 20.89 -18.58 -10.68
N GLY A 128 22.21 -18.70 -10.51
CA GLY A 128 23.22 -18.61 -11.57
C GLY A 128 24.16 -17.45 -11.34
#